data_AF-A0A7D7WHQ0-F1
#
_entry.id   AF-A0A7D7WHQ0-F1
#
_cell.length_a   1.000
_cell.length_b   1.000
_cell.length_c   1.000
_cell.angle_alpha   90.00
_cell.angle_beta   90.00
_cell.angle_gamma   90.00
#
_symmetry.space_group_name_H-M   'P 1'
#
loop_
_entity.id
_entity.type
_entity.pdbx_description
1 polymer ?
#
loop_
_entity_poly.entity_id
_entity_poly.type
_entity_poly.pdbx_seq_one_letter_code
_entity_poly.pdbx_strand_id
1 'polypeptide(L)'
;MSNTRKSVLRAVAPDETPEPAKILSLDEAIASGDYLQILQAQRRAMAESLPNEKGPALAALHRQLSIISKEIAALQSRDSDEAEGGANVEDGEFDAEAI
;
A
#
# COMPACT_ATOMS: atom_id res chain seq x y z
N MET A 1 29.15 1.23 -8.36
CA MET A 1 29.24 1.95 -7.07
C MET A 1 27.96 1.71 -6.30
N SER A 2 27.97 0.78 -5.34
CA SER A 2 26.80 0.44 -4.53
C SER A 2 26.73 1.39 -3.34
N ASN A 3 25.69 2.24 -3.28
CA ASN A 3 25.51 3.21 -2.22
C ASN A 3 24.65 2.62 -1.10
N THR A 4 25.28 1.98 -0.12
CA THR A 4 24.59 1.41 1.06
C THR A 4 24.22 2.55 2.01
N ARG A 5 23.01 3.11 1.88
CA ARG A 5 22.50 4.07 2.87
C ARG A 5 22.28 3.32 4.19
N LYS A 6 23.14 3.56 5.18
CA LYS A 6 22.97 3.07 6.55
C LYS A 6 21.71 3.72 7.13
N SER A 7 20.61 2.98 7.25
CA SER A 7 19.39 3.49 7.87
C SER A 7 19.66 3.73 9.36
N VAL A 8 19.71 5.00 9.77
CA VAL A 8 19.83 5.38 11.18
C VAL A 8 18.44 5.34 11.78
N LEU A 9 18.06 4.19 12.34
CA LEU A 9 16.85 4.10 13.15
C LEU A 9 17.08 4.87 14.45
N ARG A 10 16.17 5.81 14.79
CA ARG A 10 16.17 6.57 16.05
C ARG A 10 14.94 6.17 16.86
N ALA A 11 15.09 6.06 18.17
CA ALA A 11 13.95 5.98 19.07
C ALA A 11 13.11 7.27 18.99
N VAL A 12 11.79 7.10 18.88
CA VAL A 12 10.80 8.18 19.00
C VAL A 12 10.56 8.50 20.48
N ALA A 13 10.36 9.77 20.82
CA ALA A 13 9.99 10.16 22.18
C ALA A 13 8.50 9.86 22.46
N PRO A 14 8.07 9.69 23.72
CA PRO A 14 6.68 9.34 24.05
C PRO A 14 5.62 10.31 23.50
N ASP A 15 5.99 11.59 23.36
CA ASP A 15 5.09 12.65 22.85
C ASP A 15 5.39 13.06 21.40
N GLU A 16 6.29 12.34 20.71
CA GLU A 16 6.65 12.64 19.33
C GLU A 16 5.59 12.09 18.37
N THR A 17 4.87 12.99 17.72
CA THR A 17 3.94 12.60 16.65
C THR A 17 4.72 12.48 15.35
N PRO A 18 4.72 11.32 14.68
CA PRO A 18 5.38 11.19 13.38
C PRO A 18 4.73 12.15 12.39
N GLU A 19 5.57 12.81 11.57
CA GLU A 19 5.04 13.63 10.49
C GLU A 19 4.22 12.76 9.54
N PRO A 20 3.06 13.26 9.06
CA PRO A 20 2.26 12.52 8.10
C PRO A 20 3.08 12.25 6.84
N ALA A 21 2.96 11.02 6.32
CA ALA A 21 3.65 10.65 5.10
C ALA A 21 3.28 11.64 3.98
N LYS A 22 4.30 12.16 3.28
CA LYS A 22 4.10 13.07 2.15
C LYS A 22 3.28 12.35 1.07
N ILE A 23 2.18 12.96 0.66
CA ILE A 23 1.40 12.52 -0.50
C ILE A 23 2.10 13.02 -1.77
N LEU A 24 2.58 12.11 -2.60
CA LEU A 24 3.27 12.46 -3.84
C LEU A 24 2.29 12.89 -4.93
N SER A 25 2.64 13.84 -5.79
CA SER A 25 1.93 14.02 -7.06
C SER A 25 2.15 12.82 -7.99
N LEU A 26 1.42 12.73 -9.11
CA LEU A 26 1.58 11.60 -10.04
C LEU A 26 2.99 11.56 -10.65
N ASP A 27 3.54 12.71 -11.04
CA ASP A 27 4.90 12.83 -11.55
C ASP A 27 5.95 12.49 -10.48
N GLU A 28 5.76 12.95 -9.24
CA GLU A 28 6.64 12.59 -8.11
C GLU A 28 6.60 11.08 -7.82
N ALA A 29 5.41 10.46 -7.86
CA ALA A 29 5.26 9.02 -7.65
C ALA A 29 5.89 8.20 -8.78
N ILE A 30 5.74 8.65 -10.03
CA ILE A 30 6.41 8.01 -11.17
C ILE A 30 7.94 8.12 -11.02
N ALA A 31 8.44 9.29 -10.62
CA ALA A 31 9.87 9.51 -10.42
C ALA A 31 10.43 8.69 -9.24
N SER A 32 9.64 8.43 -8.20
CA SER A 32 10.06 7.58 -7.07
C SER A 32 10.16 6.11 -7.45
N GLY A 33 9.37 5.66 -8.44
CA GLY A 33 9.31 4.26 -8.86
C GLY A 33 8.55 3.34 -7.90
N ASP A 34 7.94 3.89 -6.85
CA ASP A 34 7.12 3.13 -5.91
C ASP A 34 5.76 2.83 -6.54
N TYR A 35 5.52 1.54 -6.82
CA TYR A 35 4.32 1.11 -7.51
C TYR A 35 3.03 1.43 -6.73
N LEU A 36 3.02 1.24 -5.42
CA LEU A 36 1.86 1.54 -4.59
C LEU A 36 1.56 3.04 -4.60
N GLN A 37 2.60 3.87 -4.49
CA GLN A 37 2.44 5.32 -4.57
C GLN A 37 1.95 5.79 -5.95
N ILE A 38 2.42 5.16 -7.03
CA ILE A 38 1.94 5.43 -8.39
C ILE A 38 0.44 5.13 -8.50
N LEU A 39 -0.01 3.97 -8.04
CA LEU A 39 -1.42 3.59 -8.09
C LEU A 39 -2.30 4.52 -7.23
N GLN A 40 -1.82 4.91 -6.05
CA GLN A 40 -2.53 5.86 -5.18
C GLN A 40 -2.64 7.24 -5.82
N ALA A 41 -1.59 7.71 -6.50
CA ALA A 41 -1.61 8.98 -7.22
C ALA A 41 -2.53 8.94 -8.44
N GLN A 42 -2.50 7.85 -9.23
CA GLN A 42 -3.42 7.65 -10.35
C GLN A 42 -4.89 7.65 -9.89
N ARG A 43 -5.20 6.93 -8.80
CA ARG A 43 -6.56 6.88 -8.26
C ARG A 43 -7.09 8.28 -7.88
N ARG A 44 -6.24 9.13 -7.27
CA ARG A 44 -6.62 10.51 -6.92
C ARG A 44 -6.86 11.36 -8.17
N ALA A 45 -5.96 11.32 -9.13
CA ALA A 45 -6.12 12.06 -10.39
C ALA A 45 -7.41 11.68 -11.14
N MET A 46 -7.76 10.39 -11.15
CA MET A 46 -9.01 9.92 -11.73
C MET A 46 -10.24 10.36 -10.93
N ALA A 47 -10.16 10.37 -9.60
CA ALA A 47 -11.24 10.87 -8.77
C ALA A 47 -11.50 12.37 -8.98
N GLU A 48 -10.44 13.16 -9.23
CA GLU A 48 -10.54 14.57 -9.59
C GLU A 48 -11.15 14.79 -10.97
N SER A 49 -10.94 13.88 -11.93
CA SER A 49 -11.55 13.98 -13.26
C SER A 49 -13.02 13.55 -13.30
N LEU A 50 -13.48 12.68 -12.38
CA LEU A 50 -14.85 12.12 -12.34
C LEU A 50 -15.97 13.12 -12.61
N PRO A 51 -16.02 14.31 -11.96
CA PRO A 51 -17.13 15.25 -12.14
C PRO A 51 -17.28 15.79 -13.57
N ASN A 52 -16.18 15.76 -14.34
CA ASN A 52 -16.12 16.31 -15.69
C ASN A 52 -16.40 15.26 -16.78
N GLU A 53 -16.36 13.98 -16.44
CA GLU A 53 -16.52 12.87 -17.38
C GLU A 53 -17.97 12.46 -17.59
N LYS A 54 -18.32 12.05 -18.81
CA LYS A 54 -19.69 11.63 -19.18
C LYS A 54 -19.70 10.43 -20.11
N GLY A 55 -20.84 9.73 -20.14
CA GLY A 55 -21.10 8.67 -21.11
C GLY A 55 -20.08 7.52 -21.05
N PRO A 56 -19.59 7.03 -22.21
CA PRO A 56 -18.63 5.92 -22.25
C PRO A 56 -17.32 6.19 -21.49
N ALA A 57 -16.84 7.43 -21.49
CA ALA A 57 -15.61 7.81 -20.78
C ALA A 57 -15.78 7.65 -19.27
N LEU A 58 -16.91 8.09 -18.71
CA LEU A 58 -17.24 7.90 -17.29
C LEU A 58 -17.31 6.41 -16.92
N ALA A 59 -17.94 5.59 -17.77
CA ALA A 59 -18.02 4.14 -17.53
C ALA A 59 -16.63 3.47 -17.56
N ALA A 60 -15.75 3.89 -18.46
CA ALA A 60 -14.37 3.42 -18.52
C ALA A 60 -13.58 3.83 -17.26
N LEU A 61 -13.73 5.09 -16.83
CA LEU A 61 -13.08 5.62 -15.64
C LEU A 61 -13.50 4.87 -14.38
N HIS A 62 -14.79 4.57 -14.20
CA HIS A 62 -15.27 3.74 -13.09
C HIS A 62 -14.67 2.32 -13.08
N ARG A 63 -14.54 1.69 -14.25
CA ARG A 63 -13.90 0.36 -14.37
C ARG A 63 -12.44 0.44 -13.96
N GLN A 64 -11.71 1.43 -14.47
CA GLN A 64 -10.30 1.64 -14.11
C GLN A 64 -10.14 1.91 -12.61
N LEU A 65 -11.02 2.72 -12.00
CA LEU A 65 -11.01 2.97 -10.55
C LEU A 65 -11.18 1.67 -9.74
N SER A 66 -12.10 0.80 -10.18
CA SER A 66 -12.32 -0.51 -9.54
C SER A 66 -11.08 -1.41 -9.62
N ILE A 67 -10.42 -1.44 -10.78
CA ILE A 67 -9.20 -2.25 -10.99
C ILE A 67 -8.07 -1.74 -10.08
N ILE A 68 -7.76 -0.44 -10.14
CA ILE A 68 -6.70 0.15 -9.33
C ILE A 68 -6.98 -0.02 -7.83
N SER A 69 -8.24 0.13 -7.40
CA SER A 69 -8.58 -0.02 -5.99
C SER A 69 -8.37 -1.45 -5.48
N LYS A 70 -8.67 -2.46 -6.32
CA LYS A 70 -8.41 -3.86 -5.97
C LYS A 70 -6.91 -4.15 -5.89
N GLU A 71 -6.13 -3.61 -6.81
CA GLU A 71 -4.67 -3.76 -6.81
C GLU A 71 -4.04 -3.12 -5.56
N ILE A 72 -4.46 -1.90 -5.21
CA ILE A 72 -4.02 -1.23 -3.97
C ILE A 72 -4.35 -2.11 -2.75
N ALA A 73 -5.57 -2.64 -2.66
CA ALA A 73 -5.97 -3.50 -1.56
C ALA A 73 -5.12 -4.77 -1.47
N ALA A 74 -4.80 -5.39 -2.61
CA ALA A 74 -3.95 -6.58 -2.66
C ALA A 74 -2.49 -6.31 -2.27
N LEU A 75 -1.95 -5.14 -2.63
CA LEU A 75 -0.60 -4.72 -2.20
C LEU A 75 -0.57 -4.47 -0.68
N GLN A 76 -1.58 -3.76 -0.17
CA GLN A 76 -1.68 -3.43 1.26
C GLN A 76 -1.92 -4.66 2.13
N SER A 77 -2.66 -5.66 1.66
CA SER A 77 -2.86 -6.90 2.42
C SER A 77 -1.58 -7.72 2.53
N ARG A 78 -0.74 -7.72 1.49
CA ARG A 78 0.56 -8.41 1.52
C ARG A 78 1.51 -7.76 2.53
N ASP A 79 1.54 -6.42 2.56
CA ASP A 79 2.33 -5.69 3.55
C ASP A 79 1.82 -5.91 4.98
N SER A 80 0.51 -6.04 5.19
CA SER A 80 -0.05 -6.34 6.51
C SER A 80 0.26 -7.76 6.96
N ASP A 81 0.15 -8.75 6.07
CA ASP A 81 0.42 -10.16 6.41
C ASP A 81 1.92 -10.40 6.73
N GLU A 82 2.83 -9.62 6.15
CA GLU A 82 4.26 -9.65 6.48
C GLU A 82 4.59 -8.90 7.78
N ALA A 83 3.84 -7.85 8.12
CA ALA A 83 3.99 -7.09 9.37
C ALA A 83 3.36 -7.80 10.57
N GLU A 84 2.28 -8.54 10.35
CA GLU A 84 1.61 -9.39 11.33
C GLU A 84 2.33 -10.74 11.42
N GLY A 85 3.62 -10.68 11.79
CA GLY A 85 4.50 -11.83 11.86
C GLY A 85 3.90 -12.97 12.68
N GLY A 86 3.53 -14.04 11.98
CA GLY A 86 3.18 -15.35 12.54
C GLY A 86 1.91 -15.32 13.39
N ALA A 87 0.82 -15.89 12.86
CA ALA A 87 -0.19 -16.44 13.75
C ALA A 87 0.54 -17.36 14.75
N ASN A 88 0.55 -17.00 16.02
CA ASN A 88 0.94 -17.87 17.12
C ASN A 88 -0.13 -18.96 17.21
N VAL A 89 -0.10 -19.89 16.26
CA VAL A 89 -0.80 -21.15 16.39
C VAL A 89 -0.03 -21.89 17.47
N GLU A 90 -0.62 -22.03 18.65
CA GLU A 90 -0.12 -23.04 19.58
C GLU A 90 -0.16 -24.36 18.81
N ASP A 91 1.01 -24.95 18.56
CA ASP A 91 1.09 -26.34 18.15
C ASP A 91 0.31 -27.12 19.21
N GLY A 92 -0.86 -27.63 18.82
CA GLY A 92 -1.63 -28.52 19.67
C GLY A 92 -0.72 -29.67 20.10
N GLU A 93 -0.85 -30.10 21.34
CA GLU A 93 -0.05 -31.18 21.91
C GLU A 93 -0.11 -32.40 20.97
N PHE A 94 1.05 -32.82 20.45
CA PHE A 94 1.11 -33.95 19.54
C PHE A 94 0.62 -35.22 20.26
N ASP A 95 -0.54 -35.72 19.85
CA ASP A 95 -1.13 -36.95 20.39
C ASP A 95 -0.67 -38.16 19.57
N ALA A 96 0.21 -38.96 20.17
CA ALA A 96 0.75 -40.18 19.57
C ALA A 96 -0.27 -41.33 19.50
N GLU A 97 -1.44 -41.23 20.15
CA GLU A 97 -2.52 -42.23 20.07
C GLU A 97 -3.35 -42.11 18.78
N ALA A 98 -3.14 -41.07 17.99
CA ALA A 98 -3.85 -40.82 16.74
C ALA A 98 -3.24 -41.52 15.49
N ILE A 99 -2.25 -42.40 15.67
CA ILE A 99 -1.64 -43.24 14.60
C ILE A 99 -1.96 -44.71 14.82
#